data_AF-A0A3R6IMQ1-F1
#
_entry.id   AF-A0A3R6IMQ1-F1
#
_cell.length_a   1.000
_cell.length_b   1.000
_cell.length_c   1.000
_cell.angle_alpha   90.00
_cell.angle_beta   90.00
_cell.angle_gamma   90.00
#
_symmetry.space_group_name_H-M   'P 1'
#
loop_
_entity.id
_entity.type
_entity.pdbx_description
1 polymer ?
#
loop_
_entity_poly.entity_id
_entity_poly.type
_entity_poly.pdbx_seq_one_letter_code
_entity_poly.pdbx_strand_id
1 'polypeptide(L)'
;MEMNIEKFCGINLFTWKEWDMMDGGGFYFYDVSFCIESMKKYDGYDVLRQMDGTMVIYAEEGEKVVWTGYVTDVAEVAAKLSGREDAMCQRKVG
;
A
#
# COMPACT_ATOMS: atom_id res chain seq x y z
N MET A 1 15.44 7.06 14.07
CA MET A 1 13.96 7.13 14.13
C MET A 1 13.44 5.83 13.59
N GLU A 2 12.64 5.13 14.38
CA GLU A 2 11.99 3.90 13.95
C GLU A 2 10.81 4.31 13.05
N MET A 3 10.87 3.98 11.76
CA MET A 3 9.79 4.28 10.82
C MET A 3 8.78 3.14 10.89
N ASN A 4 7.52 3.46 11.16
CA ASN A 4 6.46 2.47 11.18
C ASN A 4 6.18 1.98 9.76
N ILE A 5 5.88 0.70 9.61
CA ILE A 5 5.67 0.07 8.31
C ILE A 5 4.35 -0.69 8.30
N GLU A 6 3.50 -0.38 7.33
CA GLU A 6 2.26 -1.10 7.11
C GLU A 6 2.52 -2.30 6.20
N LYS A 7 1.98 -3.46 6.61
CA LYS A 7 2.21 -4.73 5.93
C LYS A 7 0.92 -5.44 5.59
N PHE A 8 0.87 -6.03 4.41
CA PHE A 8 -0.23 -6.91 3.99
C PHE A 8 0.33 -8.27 3.59
N CYS A 9 -0.04 -9.32 4.32
CA CYS A 9 0.45 -10.69 4.10
C CYS A 9 1.99 -10.79 3.99
N GLY A 10 2.71 -10.04 4.83
CA GLY A 10 4.18 -9.99 4.82
C GLY A 10 4.80 -9.05 3.78
N ILE A 11 3.99 -8.44 2.91
CA ILE A 11 4.43 -7.46 1.91
C ILE A 11 4.40 -6.08 2.55
N ASN A 12 5.55 -5.40 2.55
CA ASN A 12 5.66 -4.02 2.97
C ASN A 12 4.96 -3.10 1.96
N LEU A 13 3.93 -2.38 2.38
CA LEU A 13 3.16 -1.49 1.51
C LEU A 13 3.76 -0.08 1.49
N PHE A 14 3.83 0.53 2.66
CA PHE A 14 4.34 1.89 2.85
C PHE A 14 4.80 2.09 4.30
N THR A 15 5.62 3.09 4.51
CA THR A 15 5.95 3.63 5.83
C THR A 15 5.10 4.86 6.13
N TRP A 16 4.88 5.15 7.40
CA TRP A 16 4.05 6.28 7.83
C TRP A 16 4.62 6.89 9.12
N LYS A 17 4.30 8.17 9.35
CA LYS A 17 4.73 8.90 10.55
C LYS A 17 3.65 8.93 11.62
N GLU A 18 2.42 9.24 11.20
CA GLU A 18 1.27 9.41 12.07
C GLU A 18 0.09 8.61 11.53
N TRP A 19 -0.81 8.22 12.43
CA TRP A 19 -2.03 7.49 12.07
C TRP A 19 -3.16 7.79 13.04
N ASP A 20 -4.38 7.68 12.55
CA ASP A 20 -5.62 7.77 13.32
C ASP A 20 -6.53 6.57 13.01
N MET A 21 -7.40 6.25 13.96
CA MET A 21 -8.50 5.32 13.75
C MET A 21 -9.76 6.09 13.37
N MET A 22 -10.39 5.72 12.28
CA MET A 22 -11.66 6.29 11.85
C MET A 22 -12.83 5.53 12.48
N ASP A 23 -13.89 6.25 12.87
CA ASP A 23 -15.11 5.70 13.49
C ASP A 23 -15.79 4.59 12.65
N GLY A 24 -15.45 4.47 11.37
CA GLY A 24 -15.91 3.42 10.45
C GLY A 24 -15.08 2.12 10.44
N GLY A 25 -14.08 1.97 11.31
CA GLY A 25 -13.24 0.77 11.38
C GLY A 25 -12.12 0.76 10.33
N GLY A 26 -11.52 1.91 10.05
CA GLY A 26 -10.36 2.04 9.17
C GLY A 26 -9.20 2.76 9.86
N PHE A 27 -7.98 2.53 9.37
CA PHE A 27 -6.78 3.23 9.79
C PHE A 27 -6.42 4.28 8.75
N TYR A 28 -6.35 5.54 9.16
CA TYR A 28 -5.93 6.65 8.33
C TYR A 28 -4.47 6.96 8.63
N PHE A 29 -3.60 6.93 7.62
CA PHE A 29 -2.16 7.14 7.75
C PHE A 29 -1.75 8.41 7.02
N TYR A 30 -0.95 9.26 7.68
CA TYR A 30 -0.53 10.55 7.14
C TYR A 30 0.90 10.51 6.59
N ASP A 31 1.12 11.28 5.51
CA ASP A 31 2.45 11.48 4.88
C ASP A 31 3.19 10.15 4.65
N VAL A 32 2.58 9.27 3.86
CA VAL A 32 3.13 7.91 3.65
C VAL A 32 4.24 7.89 2.61
N SER A 33 5.12 6.91 2.68
CA SER A 33 6.12 6.61 1.64
C SER A 33 6.00 5.17 1.19
N PHE A 34 5.64 4.94 -0.07
CA PHE A 34 5.37 3.61 -0.61
C PHE A 34 6.65 2.82 -0.84
N CYS A 35 6.61 1.56 -0.43
CA CYS A 35 7.65 0.56 -0.71
C CYS A 35 7.48 -0.10 -2.08
N ILE A 36 6.32 0.08 -2.71
CA ILE A 36 5.96 -0.50 -4.01
C ILE A 36 6.22 0.53 -5.11
N GLU A 37 7.01 0.15 -6.12
CA GLU A 37 7.50 1.07 -7.14
C GLU A 37 6.37 1.76 -7.92
N SER A 38 5.35 1.02 -8.38
CA SER A 38 4.21 1.60 -9.10
C SER A 38 3.40 2.62 -8.28
N MET A 39 3.53 2.59 -6.95
CA MET A 39 2.78 3.42 -6.01
C MET A 39 3.58 4.62 -5.49
N LYS A 40 4.90 4.69 -5.71
CA LYS A 40 5.76 5.80 -5.26
C LYS A 40 5.37 7.19 -5.78
N LYS A 41 4.62 7.25 -6.88
CA LYS A 41 4.01 8.50 -7.38
C LYS A 41 3.01 9.13 -6.39
N TYR A 42 2.62 8.40 -5.36
CA TYR A 42 1.75 8.84 -4.27
C TYR A 42 2.53 9.05 -2.96
N ASP A 43 3.86 9.11 -2.99
CA ASP A 43 4.64 9.44 -1.79
C ASP A 43 4.29 10.84 -1.30
N GLY A 44 4.13 10.98 0.02
CA GLY A 44 3.69 12.20 0.69
C GLY A 44 2.17 12.37 0.76
N TYR A 45 1.40 11.39 0.30
CA TYR A 45 -0.07 11.40 0.37
C TYR A 45 -0.56 10.65 1.61
N ASP A 46 -1.85 10.79 1.88
CA ASP A 46 -2.50 10.09 2.98
C ASP A 46 -3.18 8.81 2.49
N VAL A 47 -3.31 7.83 3.38
CA VAL A 47 -3.88 6.51 3.05
C VAL A 47 -4.88 6.06 4.09
N LEU A 48 -6.10 5.76 3.66
CA LEU A 48 -7.08 5.02 4.46
C LEU A 48 -6.99 3.52 4.14
N ARG A 49 -6.76 2.69 5.16
CA ARG A 49 -6.89 1.23 5.11
C ARG A 49 -8.16 0.81 5.82
N GLN A 50 -9.04 0.13 5.09
CA GLN A 50 -10.26 -0.42 5.67
C GLN A 50 -10.07 -1.90 6.04
N MET A 51 -10.84 -2.37 7.01
CA MET A 51 -10.82 -3.76 7.48
C MET A 51 -11.24 -4.78 6.41
N ASP A 52 -11.99 -4.36 5.39
CA ASP A 52 -12.37 -5.20 4.26
C ASP A 52 -11.22 -5.45 3.25
N GLY A 53 -10.04 -4.87 3.50
CA GLY A 53 -8.86 -4.99 2.65
C GLY A 53 -8.78 -3.96 1.53
N THR A 54 -9.72 -3.01 1.46
CA THR A 54 -9.61 -1.87 0.56
C THR A 54 -8.62 -0.83 1.09
N MET A 55 -8.10 -0.04 0.16
CA MET A 55 -7.18 1.05 0.40
C MET A 55 -7.64 2.26 -0.44
N VAL A 56 -7.57 3.45 0.15
CA VAL A 56 -7.90 4.72 -0.51
C VAL A 56 -6.74 5.67 -0.30
N ILE A 57 -6.30 6.35 -1.35
CA ILE A 57 -5.20 7.31 -1.31
C ILE A 57 -5.75 8.71 -1.56
N TYR A 58 -5.39 9.65 -0.70
CA TYR A 58 -5.84 11.03 -0.76
C TYR A 58 -4.66 11.98 -1.04
N ALA A 59 -4.81 12.82 -2.05
CA ALA A 59 -3.96 13.98 -2.28
C ALA A 59 -4.54 15.22 -1.59
N GLU A 60 -3.80 16.33 -1.64
CA GLU A 60 -4.27 17.64 -1.19
C GLU A 60 -4.74 17.57 0.28
N GLU A 61 -3.90 17.02 1.16
CA GLU A 61 -4.15 16.91 2.62
C GLU A 61 -5.47 16.19 2.98
N GLY A 62 -5.85 15.16 2.22
CA GLY A 62 -7.06 14.38 2.49
C GLY A 62 -8.30 14.83 1.71
N GLU A 63 -8.24 15.94 0.97
CA GLU A 63 -9.42 16.51 0.31
C GLU A 63 -9.81 15.77 -0.98
N LYS A 64 -8.88 15.03 -1.59
CA LYS A 64 -9.07 14.46 -2.93
C LYS A 64 -8.63 13.02 -3.06
N VAL A 65 -9.56 12.12 -3.36
CA VAL A 65 -9.26 10.73 -3.71
C VAL A 65 -8.56 10.66 -5.06
N VAL A 66 -7.36 10.08 -5.09
CA VAL A 66 -6.55 9.87 -6.31
C VAL A 66 -6.39 8.41 -6.69
N TRP A 67 -6.70 7.49 -5.77
CA TRP A 67 -6.71 6.06 -6.02
C TRP A 67 -7.63 5.35 -5.02
N THR A 68 -8.34 4.34 -5.48
CA THR A 68 -9.16 3.45 -4.63
C THR A 68 -9.16 2.05 -5.23
N GLY A 69 -9.08 1.04 -4.37
CA GLY A 69 -9.10 -0.37 -4.77
C GLY A 69 -8.73 -1.30 -3.63
N TYR A 70 -8.62 -2.58 -3.93
CA TYR A 70 -8.03 -3.55 -3.02
C TYR A 70 -6.51 -3.46 -3.09
N VAL A 71 -5.83 -3.81 -1.98
CA VAL A 71 -4.36 -3.90 -1.97
C VAL A 71 -3.87 -4.87 -3.05
N THR A 72 -4.65 -5.91 -3.36
CA THR A 72 -4.39 -6.90 -4.40
C THR A 72 -4.57 -6.37 -5.83
N ASP A 73 -5.18 -5.20 -6.02
CA ASP A 73 -5.27 -4.57 -7.35
C ASP A 73 -3.92 -3.97 -7.78
N VAL A 74 -3.00 -3.78 -6.83
CA VAL A 74 -1.61 -3.42 -7.12
C VAL A 74 -0.89 -4.65 -7.67
N ALA A 75 -0.47 -4.59 -8.93
CA ALA A 75 0.07 -5.73 -9.66
C ALA A 75 1.28 -6.38 -8.96
N GLU A 76 2.18 -5.59 -8.36
CA GLU A 76 3.32 -6.13 -7.60
C GLU A 76 2.88 -6.89 -6.34
N VAL A 77 1.80 -6.48 -5.69
CA VAL A 77 1.23 -7.21 -4.54
C VAL A 77 0.63 -8.52 -5.02
N ALA A 78 -0.20 -8.50 -6.07
CA ALA A 78 -0.78 -9.71 -6.64
C ALA A 78 0.30 -10.71 -7.10
N ALA A 79 1.38 -10.23 -7.71
CA ALA A 79 2.51 -11.05 -8.14
C ALA A 79 3.21 -11.73 -6.95
N LYS A 80 3.45 -10.97 -5.86
CA LYS A 80 4.02 -11.48 -4.60
C LYS A 80 3.14 -12.56 -3.96
N LEU A 81 1.84 -12.30 -3.83
CA LEU A 81 0.90 -13.24 -3.21
C LEU A 81 0.71 -14.52 -4.01
N SER A 82 0.76 -14.41 -5.34
CA SER A 82 0.62 -15.57 -6.23
C SER A 82 1.88 -16.42 -6.36
N GLY A 83 2.99 -16.07 -5.68
CA GLY A 83 4.28 -16.74 -5.81
C GLY A 83 4.89 -16.59 -7.21
N ARG A 84 4.41 -15.62 -8.01
CA ARG A 84 4.86 -15.43 -9.39
C ARG A 84 6.16 -14.62 -9.51
N GLU A 85 6.64 -14.02 -8.43
CA GLU A 85 7.99 -13.44 -8.39
C GLU A 85 9.06 -14.53 -8.58
N ASP A 86 8.89 -15.72 -7.98
CA ASP A 86 9.82 -16.84 -8.15
C ASP A 86 9.70 -17.51 -9.54
N ALA A 87 8.49 -17.50 -10.12
CA ALA A 87 8.21 -18.11 -11.42
C ALA A 87 8.66 -17.26 -12.64
N MET A 88 8.99 -15.98 -12.45
CA MET A 88 9.62 -15.16 -13.49
C MET A 88 11.15 -15.29 -13.49
N CYS A 89 11.77 -15.58 -12.34
CA CYS A 89 13.20 -15.84 -12.27
C CYS A 89 13.58 -17.21 -12.89
N GLN A 90 12.69 -18.21 -12.80
CA GLN A 90 12.96 -19.56 -13.33
C GLN A 90 12.69 -19.76 -14.83
N ARG A 91 12.15 -18.76 -15.56
CA ARG A 91 11.84 -18.88 -17.00
C ARG A 91 12.88 -18.28 -17.95
N LYS A 92 14.11 -18.02 -17.47
CA LYS A 92 15.23 -17.52 -18.30
C LYS A 92 16.42 -18.47 -18.45
N VAL A 93 16.33 -19.73 -18.00
CA VAL A 93 17.37 -20.73 -18.29
C VAL A 93 16.70 -22.05 -18.62
N GLY A 94 16.52 -22.28 -19.92
CA GLY A 94 16.03 -23.51 -20.53
C GLY A 94 16.23 -23.42 -22.03
#